data_AF-A0A949HR65-F1
#
_entry.id   AF-A0A949HR65-F1
#
_cell.length_a   1.000
_cell.length_b   1.000
_cell.length_c   1.000
_cell.angle_alpha   90.00
_cell.angle_beta   90.00
_cell.angle_gamma   90.00
#
_symmetry.space_group_name_H-M   'P 1'
#
loop_
_entity.id
_entity.type
_entity.pdbx_description
1 polymer ?
#
loop_
_entity_poly.entity_id
_entity_poly.type
_entity_poly.pdbx_seq_one_letter_code
_entity_poly.pdbx_strand_id
1 'polypeptide(L)'
;MQHDSYLPESPETYWRWGIPSLVLAVVTIACMGLSQWIVEPRVAGQYTRIVTEALDRQQTTIDSLRRADLASQRLMVLAPEDARQRRLHAELCFKIALESDRLQSEPSMSLGYRNRGIESLRSATRMGGPDALWARRWLLGEELLRSRQAASLDEQSASRLLDNLEEISIEDHSGVLELYAGALNIQQGHRMGPDFDADSRDRKLRDGVRQLESFLNKQSRDAATNLDFLIAKAWLAEGLASLDPEQATALARDAVVTEAAQLQSLEAEPSPSRRIEAIDALSRCLLLVSGSEESANSVLSRFDQVAEQDRNLLRHVVVSSYLRGLVSRANVPESAFGECSVGGVLTAALRVGPEHPELAALIDAILQDPPESLGSLSGLLTLGDPNNQDRFLAKLEWIRRTLGGIKGSVNDGSELSPKWEDRERDLAIGLMAYWIGAVRRRPVEWDRIEPILAKMLEAYPTSGDLRLGRAIVASTLGRWEIAKEDLEVVSKSNPGNEFIEKLLIKARENDKSTAGGESR
;
A
#
# COMPACT_ATOMS: atom_id res chain seq x y z
N MET A 1 -24.10 69.10 -29.13
CA MET A 1 -24.13 70.12 -28.06
C MET A 1 -24.71 69.47 -26.83
N GLN A 2 -23.89 69.39 -25.80
CA GLN A 2 -24.14 68.72 -24.52
C GLN A 2 -25.25 69.41 -23.74
N HIS A 3 -26.17 68.63 -23.17
CA HIS A 3 -26.92 69.03 -21.99
C HIS A 3 -26.14 68.50 -20.77
N ASP A 4 -25.18 69.30 -20.30
CA ASP A 4 -24.55 69.08 -19.00
C ASP A 4 -25.49 69.62 -17.92
N SER A 5 -26.31 68.73 -17.35
CA SER A 5 -27.07 68.99 -16.13
C SER A 5 -26.11 69.01 -14.94
N TYR A 6 -25.43 70.14 -14.73
CA TYR A 6 -24.69 70.44 -13.51
C TYR A 6 -25.69 70.63 -12.35
N LEU A 7 -25.62 69.75 -11.35
CA LEU A 7 -26.24 69.98 -10.04
C LEU A 7 -25.64 71.26 -9.44
N PRO A 8 -26.45 72.15 -8.83
CA PRO A 8 -25.93 73.37 -8.22
C PRO A 8 -25.14 73.00 -6.97
N GLU A 9 -23.81 73.11 -7.02
CA GLU A 9 -22.93 73.04 -5.85
C GLU A 9 -23.13 74.31 -5.00
N SER A 10 -24.12 74.30 -4.11
CA SER A 10 -24.23 75.31 -3.05
C SER A 10 -23.47 74.83 -1.80
N PRO A 11 -22.91 75.74 -0.98
CA PRO A 11 -22.28 75.36 0.29
C PRO A 11 -23.20 74.51 1.18
N GLU A 12 -24.50 74.75 1.14
CA GLU A 12 -25.52 73.98 1.86
C GLU A 12 -25.68 72.53 1.35
N THR A 13 -25.43 72.25 0.06
CA THR A 13 -25.44 70.88 -0.46
C THR A 13 -24.22 70.10 0.04
N TYR A 14 -23.06 70.77 0.17
CA TYR A 14 -21.85 70.20 0.76
C TYR A 14 -22.02 69.88 2.25
N TRP A 15 -22.71 70.73 3.01
CA TRP A 15 -23.00 70.46 4.42
C TRP A 15 -24.06 69.37 4.62
N ARG A 16 -25.10 69.32 3.78
CA ARG A 16 -26.16 68.31 3.88
C ARG A 16 -25.71 66.89 3.53
N TRP A 17 -24.77 66.73 2.60
CA TRP A 17 -24.33 65.41 2.14
C TRP A 17 -22.87 65.09 2.47
N GLY A 18 -22.00 66.11 2.58
CA GLY A 18 -20.57 65.95 2.86
C GLY A 18 -20.25 65.58 4.31
N ILE A 19 -20.89 66.21 5.31
CA ILE A 19 -20.70 65.80 6.72
C ILE A 19 -21.15 64.35 6.92
N PRO A 20 -22.38 63.93 6.54
CA PRO A 20 -22.80 62.54 6.76
C PRO A 20 -21.91 61.54 6.03
N SER A 21 -21.43 61.87 4.82
CA SER A 21 -20.51 61.01 4.06
C SER A 21 -19.13 60.91 4.72
N LEU A 22 -18.61 62.01 5.27
CA LEU A 22 -17.36 62.03 6.02
C LEU A 22 -17.47 61.22 7.32
N VAL A 23 -18.56 61.41 8.07
CA VAL A 23 -18.85 60.64 9.29
C VAL A 23 -18.99 59.16 8.97
N LEU A 24 -19.70 58.80 7.90
CA LEU A 24 -19.81 57.42 7.44
C LEU A 24 -18.44 56.84 7.07
N ALA A 25 -17.59 57.60 6.36
CA ALA A 25 -16.25 57.16 6.01
C ALA A 25 -15.38 56.93 7.26
N VAL A 26 -15.40 57.85 8.23
CA VAL A 26 -14.67 57.71 9.51
C VAL A 26 -15.17 56.50 10.30
N VAL A 27 -16.49 56.32 10.41
CA VAL A 27 -17.08 55.16 11.09
C VAL A 27 -16.75 53.87 10.37
N THR A 28 -16.77 53.85 9.03
CA THR A 28 -16.41 52.68 8.23
C THR A 28 -14.95 52.30 8.45
N ILE A 29 -14.02 53.27 8.42
CA ILE A 29 -12.60 53.04 8.70
C ILE A 29 -12.40 52.54 10.13
N ALA A 30 -13.10 53.12 11.11
CA ALA A 30 -13.03 52.68 12.50
C ALA A 30 -13.58 51.25 12.69
N CYS A 31 -14.68 50.90 12.03
CA CYS A 31 -15.24 49.54 12.05
C CYS A 31 -14.33 48.54 11.35
N MET A 32 -13.76 48.91 10.20
CA MET A 32 -12.77 48.07 9.49
C MET A 32 -11.52 47.86 10.35
N GLY A 33 -11.01 48.91 10.99
CA GLY A 33 -9.90 48.82 11.91
C GLY A 33 -10.21 47.92 13.11
N LEU A 34 -11.39 48.07 13.72
CA LEU A 34 -11.79 47.23 14.85
C LEU A 34 -11.97 45.75 14.43
N SER A 35 -12.47 45.49 13.23
CA SER A 35 -12.56 44.14 12.66
C SER A 35 -11.17 43.51 12.48
N GLN A 36 -10.31 44.16 11.70
CA GLN A 36 -9.01 43.62 11.27
C GLN A 36 -8.03 43.45 12.45
N TRP A 37 -8.02 44.39 13.39
CA TRP A 37 -7.00 44.41 14.45
C TRP A 37 -7.43 43.74 15.75
N ILE A 38 -8.74 43.60 16.01
CA ILE A 38 -9.25 43.10 17.29
C ILE A 38 -10.11 41.86 17.14
N VAL A 39 -11.11 41.89 16.25
CA VAL A 39 -12.08 40.79 16.15
C VAL A 39 -11.48 39.59 15.42
N GLU A 40 -10.93 39.80 14.22
CA GLU A 40 -10.37 38.73 13.39
C GLU A 40 -9.23 37.96 14.11
N PRO A 41 -8.24 38.61 14.75
CA PRO A 41 -7.18 37.90 15.46
C PRO A 41 -7.70 37.09 16.66
N ARG A 42 -8.70 37.61 17.38
CA ARG A 42 -9.32 36.88 18.51
C ARG A 42 -10.08 35.65 18.04
N VAL A 43 -10.85 35.78 16.95
CA VAL A 43 -11.60 34.66 16.36
C VAL A 43 -10.63 33.61 15.81
N ALA A 44 -9.58 34.03 15.12
CA ALA A 44 -8.52 33.12 14.65
C ALA A 44 -7.88 32.37 15.83
N GLY A 45 -7.49 33.07 16.90
CA GLY A 45 -6.93 32.42 18.09
C GLY A 45 -7.86 31.40 18.74
N GLN A 46 -9.17 31.66 18.78
CA GLN A 46 -10.16 30.70 19.27
C GLN A 46 -10.25 29.46 18.37
N TYR A 47 -10.31 29.64 17.04
CA TYR A 47 -10.34 28.52 16.12
C TYR A 47 -9.06 27.69 16.18
N THR A 48 -7.89 28.33 16.24
CA THR A 48 -6.62 27.61 16.37
C THR A 48 -6.60 26.77 17.63
N ARG A 49 -7.09 27.31 18.76
CA ARG A 49 -7.19 26.56 20.02
C ARG A 49 -8.09 25.34 19.90
N ILE A 50 -9.25 25.46 19.26
CA ILE A 50 -10.18 24.33 19.05
C ILE A 50 -9.50 23.23 18.23
N VAL A 51 -8.78 23.61 17.17
CA VAL A 51 -8.08 22.66 16.29
C VAL A 51 -6.93 21.97 17.03
N THR A 52 -6.07 22.72 17.72
CA THR A 52 -4.93 22.13 18.45
C THR A 52 -5.42 21.24 19.60
N GLU A 53 -6.45 21.66 20.34
CA GLU A 53 -7.03 20.83 21.41
C GLU A 53 -7.65 19.53 20.87
N ALA A 54 -8.25 19.59 19.68
CA ALA A 54 -8.76 18.40 19.00
C ALA A 54 -7.62 17.48 18.52
N LEU A 55 -6.49 18.01 18.06
CA LEU A 55 -5.32 17.23 17.64
C LEU A 55 -4.59 16.59 18.83
N ASP A 56 -4.45 17.29 19.95
CA ASP A 56 -3.68 16.82 21.12
C ASP A 56 -4.39 15.76 21.96
N ARG A 57 -5.73 15.74 21.97
CA ARG A 57 -6.50 14.79 22.78
C ARG A 57 -6.47 13.37 22.19
N GLN A 58 -6.02 12.38 22.95
CA GLN A 58 -5.99 10.98 22.50
C GLN A 58 -7.38 10.33 22.34
N GLN A 59 -8.40 10.81 23.05
CA GLN A 59 -9.78 10.33 22.93
C GLN A 59 -10.70 11.50 22.58
N THR A 60 -11.17 11.52 21.35
CA THR A 60 -12.04 12.58 20.82
C THR A 60 -13.25 11.96 20.14
N THR A 61 -14.44 12.48 20.42
CA THR A 61 -15.65 12.06 19.70
C THR A 61 -15.62 12.60 18.26
N ILE A 62 -16.19 11.86 17.30
CA ILE A 62 -16.31 12.31 15.90
C ILE A 62 -16.95 13.70 15.82
N ASP A 63 -17.95 14.00 16.64
CA ASP A 63 -18.62 15.31 16.64
C ASP A 63 -17.69 16.45 17.08
N SER A 64 -16.80 16.20 18.04
CA SER A 64 -15.79 17.18 18.45
C SER A 64 -14.78 17.45 17.34
N LEU A 65 -14.37 16.41 16.61
CA LEU A 65 -13.46 16.55 15.48
C LEU A 65 -14.13 17.25 14.28
N ARG A 66 -15.42 17.02 14.02
CA ARG A 66 -16.20 17.75 13.00
C ARG A 66 -16.30 19.24 13.31
N ARG A 67 -16.43 19.62 14.58
CA ARG A 67 -16.38 21.03 14.99
C ARG A 67 -15.00 21.64 14.74
N ALA A 68 -13.95 20.88 15.02
CA ALA A 68 -12.59 21.30 14.69
C ALA A 68 -12.36 21.40 13.17
N ASP A 69 -12.96 20.53 12.35
CA ASP A 69 -12.86 20.56 10.88
C ASP A 69 -13.42 21.89 10.37
N LEU A 70 -14.64 22.26 10.79
CA LEU A 70 -15.23 23.55 10.47
C LEU A 70 -14.38 24.74 10.94
N ALA A 71 -13.78 24.67 12.13
CA ALA A 71 -12.89 25.72 12.63
C ALA A 71 -11.62 25.83 11.77
N SER A 72 -11.02 24.71 11.37
CA SER A 72 -9.82 24.68 10.51
C SER A 72 -10.11 25.19 9.09
N GLN A 73 -11.26 24.88 8.50
CA GLN A 73 -11.70 25.44 7.22
C GLN A 73 -11.87 26.96 7.31
N ARG A 74 -12.43 27.47 8.41
CA ARG A 74 -12.52 28.93 8.63
C ARG A 74 -11.16 29.59 8.77
N LEU A 75 -10.21 28.96 9.44
CA LEU A 75 -8.82 29.45 9.52
C LEU A 75 -8.16 29.53 8.15
N MET A 76 -8.37 28.54 7.29
CA MET A 76 -7.86 28.55 5.92
C MET A 76 -8.47 29.67 5.06
N VAL A 77 -9.70 30.09 5.34
CA VAL A 77 -10.32 31.26 4.68
C VAL A 77 -9.74 32.57 5.21
N LEU A 78 -9.49 32.66 6.51
CA LEU A 78 -8.91 33.85 7.15
C LEU A 78 -7.44 34.07 6.76
N ALA A 79 -6.69 32.99 6.54
CA ALA A 79 -5.29 33.03 6.14
C ALA A 79 -5.04 32.11 4.92
N PRO A 80 -5.43 32.55 3.70
CA PRO A 80 -5.42 31.69 2.51
C PRO A 80 -4.01 31.29 2.04
N GLU A 81 -3.00 32.09 2.37
CA GLU A 81 -1.59 31.90 1.97
C GLU A 81 -0.73 31.23 3.07
N ASP A 82 -1.31 30.91 4.23
CA ASP A 82 -0.59 30.31 5.35
C ASP A 82 -0.58 28.78 5.28
N ALA A 83 0.60 28.21 4.97
CA ALA A 83 0.83 26.77 4.88
C ALA A 83 0.50 26.04 6.18
N ARG A 84 0.65 26.71 7.33
CA ARG A 84 0.37 26.13 8.64
C ARG A 84 -1.09 25.75 8.79
N GLN A 85 -2.02 26.58 8.30
CA GLN A 85 -3.45 26.28 8.39
C GLN A 85 -3.82 25.07 7.55
N ARG A 86 -3.20 24.91 6.38
CA ARG A 86 -3.39 23.76 5.49
C ARG A 86 -2.87 22.47 6.12
N ARG A 87 -1.71 22.53 6.78
CA ARG A 87 -1.16 21.41 7.55
C ARG A 87 -2.09 21.00 8.67
N LEU A 88 -2.54 21.94 9.52
CA LEU A 88 -3.44 21.65 10.64
C LEU A 88 -4.75 21.01 10.16
N HIS A 89 -5.33 21.51 9.07
CA HIS A 89 -6.51 20.90 8.47
C HIS A 89 -6.23 19.48 7.94
N ALA A 90 -5.06 19.25 7.32
CA ALA A 90 -4.67 17.92 6.86
C ALA A 90 -4.51 16.92 8.02
N GLU A 91 -3.76 17.28 9.06
CA GLU A 91 -3.57 16.46 10.26
C GLU A 91 -4.91 16.12 10.91
N LEU A 92 -5.83 17.08 10.98
CA LEU A 92 -7.16 16.87 11.53
C LEU A 92 -8.02 15.94 10.67
N CYS A 93 -7.97 16.11 9.34
CA CYS A 93 -8.65 15.22 8.41
C CYS A 93 -8.15 13.77 8.55
N PHE A 94 -6.84 13.57 8.68
CA PHE A 94 -6.27 12.23 8.90
C PHE A 94 -6.69 11.65 10.24
N LYS A 95 -6.75 12.47 11.30
CA LYS A 95 -7.25 12.04 12.61
C LYS A 95 -8.73 11.64 12.56
N ILE A 96 -9.57 12.39 11.84
CA ILE A 96 -10.98 12.04 11.65
C ILE A 96 -11.10 10.72 10.90
N ALA A 97 -10.32 10.54 9.83
CA ALA A 97 -10.31 9.29 9.07
C ALA A 97 -9.92 8.09 9.97
N LEU A 98 -8.89 8.26 10.80
CA LEU A 98 -8.44 7.23 11.74
C LEU A 98 -9.52 6.85 12.77
N GLU A 99 -10.18 7.83 13.39
CA GLU A 99 -11.27 7.56 14.34
C GLU A 99 -12.51 6.98 13.65
N SER A 100 -12.79 7.39 12.41
CA SER A 100 -13.84 6.80 11.59
C SER A 100 -13.56 5.33 11.26
N ASP A 101 -12.32 4.98 10.92
CA ASP A 101 -11.88 3.59 10.70
C ASP A 101 -12.03 2.78 12.00
N ARG A 102 -11.61 3.34 13.13
CA ARG A 102 -11.67 2.69 14.46
C ARG A 102 -13.10 2.36 14.88
N LEU A 103 -14.04 3.28 14.63
CA LEU A 103 -15.45 3.09 14.98
C LEU A 103 -16.23 2.24 13.95
N GLN A 104 -15.55 1.71 12.92
CA GLN A 104 -16.19 1.00 11.80
C GLN A 104 -17.35 1.81 11.19
N SER A 105 -17.21 3.13 11.18
CA SER A 105 -18.17 4.02 10.51
C SER A 105 -18.06 3.85 8.99
N GLU A 106 -19.04 4.35 8.23
CA GLU A 106 -19.10 4.17 6.77
C GLU A 106 -17.72 4.39 6.09
N PRO A 107 -17.18 3.40 5.35
CA PRO A 107 -15.86 3.49 4.71
C PRO A 107 -15.70 4.71 3.78
N SER A 108 -16.81 5.15 3.18
CA SER A 108 -16.89 6.34 2.34
C SER A 108 -16.48 7.62 3.08
N MET A 109 -16.77 7.70 4.39
CA MET A 109 -16.46 8.87 5.21
C MET A 109 -14.96 9.00 5.45
N SER A 110 -14.29 7.91 5.82
CA SER A 110 -12.84 7.88 6.05
C SER A 110 -12.07 8.30 4.80
N LEU A 111 -12.41 7.71 3.65
CA LEU A 111 -11.84 8.07 2.34
C LEU A 111 -12.05 9.55 2.00
N GLY A 112 -13.24 10.08 2.26
CA GLY A 112 -13.56 11.49 2.02
C GLY A 112 -12.70 12.46 2.83
N TYR A 113 -12.43 12.14 4.11
CA TYR A 113 -11.53 12.97 4.93
C TYR A 113 -10.07 12.82 4.51
N ARG A 114 -9.58 11.60 4.20
CA ARG A 114 -8.21 11.40 3.70
C ARG A 114 -7.95 12.21 2.42
N ASN A 115 -8.86 12.19 1.47
CA ASN A 115 -8.73 12.95 0.22
C ASN A 115 -8.67 14.46 0.47
N ARG A 116 -9.54 14.98 1.37
CA ARG A 116 -9.49 16.39 1.78
C ARG A 116 -8.17 16.75 2.48
N GLY A 117 -7.63 15.84 3.28
CA GLY A 117 -6.31 16.01 3.90
C GLY A 117 -5.21 16.11 2.84
N ILE A 118 -5.17 15.18 1.89
CA ILE A 118 -4.20 15.18 0.78
C ILE A 118 -4.32 16.45 -0.08
N GLU A 119 -5.54 16.90 -0.39
CA GLU A 119 -5.76 18.15 -1.12
C GLU A 119 -5.25 19.37 -0.35
N SER A 120 -5.36 19.35 0.98
CA SER A 120 -4.83 20.40 1.83
C SER A 120 -3.32 20.42 1.81
N LEU A 121 -2.67 19.26 1.83
CA LEU A 121 -1.22 19.16 1.65
C LEU A 121 -0.78 19.65 0.27
N ARG A 122 -1.47 19.23 -0.81
CA ARG A 122 -1.20 19.73 -2.18
C ARG A 122 -1.38 21.23 -2.30
N SER A 123 -2.28 21.82 -1.52
CA SER A 123 -2.42 23.27 -1.44
C SER A 123 -1.28 23.90 -0.65
N ALA A 124 -0.81 23.25 0.42
CA ALA A 124 0.29 23.73 1.25
C ALA A 124 1.63 23.76 0.48
N THR A 125 1.88 22.80 -0.41
CA THR A 125 3.15 22.73 -1.16
C THR A 125 3.39 23.90 -2.12
N ARG A 126 2.31 24.58 -2.53
CA ARG A 126 2.35 25.81 -3.35
C ARG A 126 2.75 27.05 -2.55
N MET A 127 2.74 26.94 -1.23
CA MET A 127 3.09 27.99 -0.30
C MET A 127 4.58 27.87 0.08
N GLY A 128 5.13 28.89 0.72
CA GLY A 128 6.50 28.87 1.24
C GLY A 128 6.58 28.49 2.71
N GLY A 129 7.79 28.17 3.19
CA GLY A 129 8.08 27.99 4.61
C GLY A 129 8.07 26.54 5.11
N PRO A 130 8.24 26.35 6.43
CA PRO A 130 8.51 25.03 7.02
C PRO A 130 7.35 24.05 6.87
N ASP A 131 6.10 24.51 6.99
CA ASP A 131 4.92 23.66 6.84
C ASP A 131 4.67 23.23 5.38
N ALA A 132 5.03 24.08 4.42
CA ALA A 132 5.00 23.72 3.00
C ALA A 132 6.05 22.65 2.69
N LEU A 133 7.26 22.81 3.24
CA LEU A 133 8.34 21.82 3.13
C LEU A 133 7.95 20.49 3.78
N TRP A 134 7.32 20.52 4.96
CA TRP A 134 6.75 19.34 5.60
C TRP A 134 5.70 18.65 4.72
N ALA A 135 4.78 19.41 4.10
CA ALA A 135 3.77 18.86 3.21
C ALA A 135 4.39 18.23 1.94
N ARG A 136 5.45 18.82 1.38
CA ARG A 136 6.20 18.23 0.27
C ARG A 136 6.81 16.90 0.66
N ARG A 137 7.46 16.81 1.83
CA ARG A 137 8.04 15.55 2.34
C ARG A 137 6.97 14.49 2.56
N TRP A 138 5.82 14.86 3.12
CA TRP A 138 4.73 13.92 3.36
C TRP A 138 4.21 13.33 2.05
N LEU A 139 3.92 14.18 1.05
CA LEU A 139 3.45 13.73 -0.27
C LEU A 139 4.49 12.90 -1.01
N LEU A 140 5.77 13.24 -0.88
CA LEU A 140 6.85 12.45 -1.47
C LEU A 140 6.98 11.08 -0.80
N GLY A 141 6.81 10.99 0.52
CA GLY A 141 6.77 9.72 1.24
C GLY A 141 5.65 8.80 0.72
N GLU A 142 4.46 9.35 0.46
CA GLU A 142 3.35 8.62 -0.17
C GLU A 142 3.70 8.14 -1.58
N GLU A 143 4.32 9.00 -2.39
CA GLU A 143 4.70 8.68 -3.76
C GLU A 143 5.78 7.58 -3.79
N LEU A 144 6.75 7.67 -2.90
CA LEU A 144 7.78 6.65 -2.70
C LEU A 144 7.16 5.33 -2.26
N LEU A 145 6.23 5.33 -1.31
CA LEU A 145 5.54 4.10 -0.91
C LEU A 145 4.77 3.48 -2.08
N ARG A 146 4.11 4.31 -2.91
CA ARG A 146 3.44 3.81 -4.12
C ARG A 146 4.41 3.21 -5.12
N SER A 147 5.58 3.83 -5.31
CA SER A 147 6.64 3.31 -6.19
C SER A 147 7.20 1.95 -5.71
N ARG A 148 7.00 1.61 -4.43
CA ARG A 148 7.41 0.32 -3.84
C ARG A 148 6.40 -0.80 -4.04
N GLN A 149 5.19 -0.52 -4.53
CA GLN A 149 4.22 -1.55 -4.93
C GLN A 149 4.59 -2.30 -6.20
N ALA A 150 5.63 -1.86 -6.89
CA ALA A 150 6.22 -2.57 -8.01
C ALA A 150 7.61 -3.06 -7.60
N ALA A 151 7.96 -4.30 -7.91
CA ALA A 151 9.34 -4.76 -7.91
C ALA A 151 10.09 -4.25 -9.14
N SER A 152 9.40 -3.83 -10.22
CA SER A 152 9.94 -3.12 -11.38
C SER A 152 9.45 -1.66 -11.41
N LEU A 153 10.29 -0.70 -11.04
CA LEU A 153 10.02 0.73 -11.30
C LEU A 153 10.80 1.12 -12.53
N ASP A 154 10.18 1.90 -13.39
CA ASP A 154 10.83 2.48 -14.54
C ASP A 154 11.93 3.45 -14.10
N GLU A 155 13.07 3.39 -14.79
CA GLU A 155 14.24 4.22 -14.50
C GLU A 155 13.89 5.72 -14.55
N GLN A 156 12.99 6.12 -15.45
CA GLN A 156 12.54 7.50 -15.58
C GLN A 156 11.79 8.00 -14.34
N SER A 157 10.82 7.24 -13.82
CA SER A 157 10.12 7.63 -12.59
C SER A 157 11.06 7.62 -11.39
N ALA A 158 11.98 6.66 -11.34
CA ALA A 158 12.95 6.59 -10.26
C ALA A 158 13.93 7.79 -10.28
N SER A 159 14.41 8.20 -11.45
CA SER A 159 15.23 9.41 -11.60
C SER A 159 14.44 10.67 -11.25
N ARG A 160 13.19 10.81 -11.72
CA ARG A 160 12.32 11.95 -11.34
C ARG A 160 12.14 12.05 -9.82
N LEU A 161 11.97 10.92 -9.13
CA LEU A 161 11.85 10.89 -7.67
C LEU A 161 13.16 11.30 -6.98
N LEU A 162 14.32 10.89 -7.51
CA LEU A 162 15.61 11.34 -7.01
C LEU A 162 15.82 12.85 -7.23
N ASP A 163 15.46 13.37 -8.41
CA ASP A 163 15.55 14.80 -8.71
C ASP A 163 14.65 15.62 -7.75
N ASN A 164 13.41 15.16 -7.52
CA ASN A 164 12.49 15.77 -6.55
C ASN A 164 13.06 15.72 -5.12
N LEU A 165 13.72 14.63 -4.73
CA LEU A 165 14.38 14.49 -3.43
C LEU A 165 15.54 15.48 -3.30
N GLU A 166 16.34 15.65 -4.35
CA GLU A 166 17.46 16.57 -4.38
C GLU A 166 17.01 18.02 -4.23
N GLU A 167 15.97 18.43 -4.96
CA GLU A 167 15.37 19.77 -4.86
C GLU A 167 14.93 20.09 -3.42
N ILE A 168 14.29 19.14 -2.74
CA ILE A 168 13.81 19.31 -1.36
C ILE A 168 14.99 19.27 -0.37
N SER A 169 16.07 18.52 -0.69
CA SER A 169 17.23 18.36 0.20
C SER A 169 18.04 19.65 0.38
N ILE A 170 18.03 20.52 -0.63
CA ILE A 170 18.65 21.84 -0.55
C ILE A 170 17.97 22.69 0.53
N GLU A 171 16.65 22.51 0.73
CA GLU A 171 15.84 23.24 1.69
C GLU A 171 15.73 22.56 3.07
N ASP A 172 16.11 21.27 3.18
CA ASP A 172 15.90 20.44 4.36
C ASP A 172 17.19 19.89 5.00
N HIS A 173 17.33 20.05 6.31
CA HIS A 173 18.45 19.50 7.09
C HIS A 173 18.06 18.35 8.03
N SER A 174 16.84 17.81 7.91
CA SER A 174 16.29 16.78 8.81
C SER A 174 16.88 15.38 8.62
N GLY A 175 17.63 15.15 7.54
CA GLY A 175 18.16 13.84 7.17
C GLY A 175 17.13 12.85 6.63
N VAL A 176 15.82 13.08 6.79
CA VAL A 176 14.75 12.17 6.32
C VAL A 176 14.83 11.93 4.80
N LEU A 177 15.34 12.89 4.04
CA LEU A 177 15.55 12.71 2.60
C LEU A 177 16.71 11.76 2.28
N GLU A 178 17.71 11.64 3.16
CA GLU A 178 18.77 10.64 3.04
C GLU A 178 18.21 9.22 3.21
N LEU A 179 17.21 9.05 4.10
CA LEU A 179 16.47 7.79 4.22
C LEU A 179 15.76 7.43 2.92
N TYR A 180 15.03 8.38 2.33
CA TYR A 180 14.28 8.16 1.10
C TYR A 180 15.17 7.95 -0.13
N ALA A 181 16.20 8.77 -0.31
CA ALA A 181 17.18 8.62 -1.37
C ALA A 181 17.93 7.28 -1.24
N GLY A 182 18.31 6.91 -0.01
CA GLY A 182 18.99 5.66 0.28
C GLY A 182 18.15 4.44 -0.09
N ALA A 183 16.89 4.42 0.35
CA ALA A 183 15.94 3.38 0.00
C ALA A 183 15.73 3.26 -1.51
N LEU A 184 15.57 4.39 -2.22
CA LEU A 184 15.34 4.41 -3.66
C LEU A 184 16.57 3.92 -4.44
N ASN A 185 17.78 4.31 -4.04
CA ASN A 185 19.03 3.84 -4.63
C ASN A 185 19.21 2.32 -4.44
N ILE A 186 18.91 1.79 -3.26
CA ILE A 186 18.95 0.34 -2.99
C ILE A 186 17.92 -0.40 -3.84
N GLN A 187 16.71 0.13 -3.92
CA GLN A 187 15.65 -0.43 -4.75
C GLN A 187 16.02 -0.44 -6.23
N GLN A 188 16.67 0.62 -6.75
CA GLN A 188 17.21 0.68 -8.10
C GLN A 188 18.34 -0.33 -8.32
N GLY A 189 19.28 -0.43 -7.36
CA GLY A 189 20.39 -1.37 -7.44
C GLY A 189 19.89 -2.82 -7.57
N HIS A 190 19.00 -3.27 -6.70
CA HIS A 190 18.46 -4.63 -6.76
C HIS A 190 17.58 -4.91 -7.99
N ARG A 191 17.18 -3.89 -8.74
CA ARG A 191 16.42 -4.03 -9.99
C ARG A 191 17.28 -4.18 -11.24
N MET A 192 18.52 -3.72 -11.19
CA MET A 192 19.44 -3.86 -12.33
C MET A 192 19.70 -5.34 -12.56
N GLY A 193 19.02 -5.89 -13.57
CA GLY A 193 19.07 -7.29 -13.97
C GLY A 193 20.46 -7.74 -14.42
N PRO A 194 20.63 -9.01 -14.82
CA PRO A 194 21.94 -9.56 -15.16
C PRO A 194 22.54 -8.93 -16.42
N ASP A 195 21.72 -8.29 -17.25
CA ASP A 195 22.14 -7.59 -18.47
C ASP A 195 22.77 -6.20 -18.20
N PHE A 196 22.67 -5.71 -16.96
CA PHE A 196 23.26 -4.42 -16.56
C PHE A 196 24.67 -4.60 -16.01
N ASP A 197 25.48 -3.55 -16.17
CA ASP A 197 26.84 -3.48 -15.64
C ASP A 197 26.85 -3.63 -14.10
N ALA A 198 27.59 -4.63 -13.61
CA ALA A 198 27.70 -4.93 -12.18
C ALA A 198 28.27 -3.73 -11.39
N ASP A 199 29.19 -2.96 -11.98
CA ASP A 199 29.75 -1.77 -11.33
C ASP A 199 28.70 -0.68 -11.13
N SER A 200 27.75 -0.56 -12.06
CA SER A 200 26.64 0.42 -11.97
C SER A 200 25.63 0.04 -10.89
N ARG A 201 25.32 -1.27 -10.77
CA ARG A 201 24.52 -1.82 -9.68
C ARG A 201 25.17 -1.56 -8.32
N ASP A 202 26.42 -1.98 -8.17
CA ASP A 202 27.14 -1.88 -6.91
C ASP A 202 27.34 -0.42 -6.49
N ARG A 203 27.52 0.49 -7.45
CA ARG A 203 27.54 1.94 -7.19
C ARG A 203 26.24 2.42 -6.57
N LYS A 204 25.09 2.05 -7.15
CA LYS A 204 23.76 2.40 -6.61
C LYS A 204 23.55 1.86 -5.21
N LEU A 205 23.88 0.59 -4.98
CA LEU A 205 23.77 -0.03 -3.66
C LEU A 205 24.67 0.68 -2.64
N ARG A 206 25.93 0.95 -2.97
CA ARG A 206 26.88 1.65 -2.10
C ARG A 206 26.45 3.08 -1.79
N ASP A 207 25.93 3.81 -2.77
CA ASP A 207 25.43 5.16 -2.56
C ASP A 207 24.22 5.15 -1.62
N GLY A 208 23.31 4.20 -1.78
CA GLY A 208 22.18 4.04 -0.87
C GLY A 208 22.59 3.64 0.55
N VAL A 209 23.55 2.70 0.69
CA VAL A 209 24.14 2.30 1.98
C VAL A 209 24.75 3.52 2.70
N ARG A 210 25.59 4.31 2.01
CA ARG A 210 26.21 5.50 2.59
C ARG A 210 25.19 6.54 3.06
N GLN A 211 24.12 6.75 2.30
CA GLN A 211 23.05 7.68 2.67
C GLN A 211 22.32 7.22 3.94
N LEU A 212 22.03 5.93 4.06
CA LEU A 212 21.38 5.37 5.25
C LEU A 212 22.29 5.37 6.47
N GLU A 213 23.59 5.08 6.31
CA GLU A 213 24.56 5.21 7.39
C GLU A 213 24.68 6.66 7.87
N SER A 214 24.73 7.62 6.94
CA SER A 214 24.70 9.05 7.26
C SER A 214 23.45 9.42 8.06
N PHE A 215 22.27 8.99 7.61
CA PHE A 215 21.00 9.22 8.31
C PHE A 215 21.04 8.67 9.75
N LEU A 216 21.45 7.42 9.91
CA LEU A 216 21.53 6.74 11.21
C LEU A 216 22.55 7.40 12.16
N ASN A 217 23.62 7.98 11.62
CA ASN A 217 24.65 8.67 12.41
C ASN A 217 24.23 10.09 12.82
N LYS A 218 23.43 10.78 11.99
CA LYS A 218 22.96 12.16 12.25
C LYS A 218 21.78 12.22 13.22
N GLN A 219 20.91 11.20 13.21
CA GLN A 219 19.75 11.14 14.09
C GLN A 219 20.12 10.72 15.52
N SER A 220 19.71 11.48 16.53
CA SER A 220 19.84 11.05 17.92
C SER A 220 18.81 9.96 18.24
N ARG A 221 19.24 8.91 18.95
CA ARG A 221 18.36 7.82 19.43
C ARG A 221 17.43 8.25 20.58
N ASP A 222 17.51 9.50 21.03
CA ASP A 222 16.80 9.99 22.23
C ASP A 222 15.28 10.08 22.04
N ALA A 223 14.77 9.93 20.82
CA ALA A 223 13.36 9.70 20.56
C ALA A 223 13.06 8.19 20.65
N ALA A 224 12.67 7.73 21.84
CA ALA A 224 12.51 6.32 22.24
C ALA A 224 11.56 5.43 21.41
N THR A 225 11.02 5.88 20.28
CA THR A 225 10.02 5.19 19.45
C THR A 225 10.04 5.67 17.99
N ASN A 226 11.21 5.75 17.36
CA ASN A 226 11.27 6.21 15.97
C ASN A 226 11.33 5.03 14.97
N LEU A 227 10.17 4.72 14.37
CA LEU A 227 10.03 3.74 13.28
C LEU A 227 11.03 3.98 12.14
N ASP A 228 11.48 5.23 11.95
CA ASP A 228 12.47 5.57 10.93
C ASP A 228 13.79 4.82 11.12
N PHE A 229 14.17 4.44 12.36
CA PHE A 229 15.37 3.62 12.61
C PHE A 229 15.18 2.18 12.13
N LEU A 230 14.04 1.55 12.43
CA LEU A 230 13.71 0.21 11.93
C LEU A 230 13.72 0.21 10.39
N ILE A 231 13.06 1.20 9.80
CA ILE A 231 12.95 1.36 8.34
C ILE A 231 14.35 1.55 7.72
N ALA A 232 15.16 2.44 8.28
CA ALA A 232 16.52 2.70 7.81
C ALA A 232 17.43 1.47 7.93
N LYS A 233 17.43 0.79 9.08
CA LYS A 233 18.21 -0.43 9.29
C LYS A 233 17.79 -1.55 8.34
N ALA A 234 16.49 -1.72 8.08
CA ALA A 234 15.99 -2.72 7.16
C ALA A 234 16.43 -2.45 5.72
N TRP A 235 16.33 -1.20 5.25
CA TRP A 235 16.88 -0.82 3.96
C TRP A 235 18.40 -1.00 3.89
N LEU A 236 19.12 -0.61 4.95
CA LEU A 236 20.58 -0.77 5.01
C LEU A 236 20.97 -2.25 4.93
N ALA A 237 20.31 -3.12 5.69
CA ALA A 237 20.53 -4.56 5.64
C ALA A 237 20.24 -5.14 4.25
N GLU A 238 19.15 -4.70 3.62
CA GLU A 238 18.83 -5.10 2.26
C GLU A 238 19.86 -4.61 1.23
N GLY A 239 20.36 -3.38 1.35
CA GLY A 239 21.42 -2.86 0.49
C GLY A 239 22.72 -3.64 0.64
N LEU A 240 23.07 -3.97 1.88
CA LEU A 240 24.23 -4.80 2.21
C LEU A 240 24.05 -6.26 1.76
N ALA A 241 22.82 -6.77 1.63
CA ALA A 241 22.59 -8.19 1.31
C ALA A 241 23.35 -8.66 0.06
N SER A 242 23.56 -7.80 -0.93
CA SER A 242 24.35 -8.09 -2.14
C SER A 242 25.80 -7.59 -2.10
N LEU A 243 26.17 -6.75 -1.14
CA LEU A 243 27.52 -6.18 -1.02
C LEU A 243 28.36 -6.89 0.05
N ASP A 244 27.75 -7.16 1.21
CA ASP A 244 28.31 -7.83 2.38
C ASP A 244 27.18 -8.64 3.08
N PRO A 245 26.97 -9.92 2.68
CA PRO A 245 25.90 -10.77 3.20
C PRO A 245 25.97 -11.03 4.71
N GLU A 246 27.19 -11.15 5.25
CA GLU A 246 27.39 -11.41 6.68
C GLU A 246 26.98 -10.18 7.51
N GLN A 247 27.42 -8.99 7.09
CA GLN A 247 27.03 -7.74 7.74
C GLN A 247 25.53 -7.48 7.61
N ALA A 248 24.95 -7.75 6.44
CA ALA A 248 23.50 -7.63 6.20
C ALA A 248 22.69 -8.46 7.20
N THR A 249 23.05 -9.73 7.35
CA THR A 249 22.36 -10.67 8.24
C THR A 249 22.52 -10.28 9.71
N ALA A 250 23.72 -9.83 10.11
CA ALA A 250 23.98 -9.35 11.46
C ALA A 250 23.15 -8.09 11.78
N LEU A 251 23.09 -7.13 10.86
CA LEU A 251 22.30 -5.91 11.01
C LEU A 251 20.80 -6.19 11.04
N ALA A 252 20.30 -7.04 10.15
CA ALA A 252 18.89 -7.45 10.14
C ALA A 252 18.50 -8.12 11.47
N ARG A 253 19.37 -8.98 12.01
CA ARG A 253 19.16 -9.63 13.30
C ARG A 253 19.12 -8.61 14.44
N ASP A 254 20.06 -7.66 14.47
CA ASP A 254 20.05 -6.56 15.44
C ASP A 254 18.75 -5.76 15.35
N ALA A 255 18.31 -5.39 14.14
CA ALA A 255 17.07 -4.63 13.94
C ALA A 255 15.83 -5.39 14.43
N VAL A 256 15.74 -6.71 14.18
CA VAL A 256 14.63 -7.54 14.70
C VAL A 256 14.64 -7.56 16.23
N VAL A 257 15.81 -7.74 16.85
CA VAL A 257 15.91 -7.83 18.32
C VAL A 257 15.66 -6.48 19.00
N THR A 258 16.19 -5.39 18.44
CA THR A 258 16.20 -4.07 19.08
C THR A 258 14.97 -3.25 18.73
N GLU A 259 14.45 -3.35 17.51
CA GLU A 259 13.43 -2.43 17.00
C GLU A 259 12.04 -3.09 16.81
N ALA A 260 11.90 -4.42 16.80
CA ALA A 260 10.59 -5.05 16.57
C ALA A 260 9.55 -4.71 17.65
N ALA A 261 9.99 -4.39 18.87
CA ALA A 261 9.11 -3.94 19.96
C ALA A 261 8.42 -2.60 19.62
N GLN A 262 9.03 -1.76 18.77
CA GLN A 262 8.42 -0.50 18.33
C GLN A 262 7.14 -0.73 17.52
N LEU A 263 6.96 -1.92 16.93
CA LEU A 263 5.73 -2.22 16.21
C LEU A 263 4.52 -2.41 17.15
N GLN A 264 4.72 -2.55 18.46
CA GLN A 264 3.63 -2.59 19.42
C GLN A 264 2.92 -1.24 19.58
N SER A 265 3.58 -0.13 19.22
CA SER A 265 2.99 1.22 19.25
C SER A 265 2.40 1.68 17.90
N LEU A 266 2.24 0.78 16.92
CA LEU A 266 1.70 1.11 15.58
C LEU A 266 0.31 1.72 15.61
N GLU A 267 -0.54 1.38 16.59
CA GLU A 267 -1.89 1.94 16.70
C GLU A 267 -1.88 3.46 16.89
N ALA A 268 -0.81 4.00 17.49
CA ALA A 268 -0.65 5.42 17.75
C ALA A 268 -0.03 6.20 16.57
N GLU A 269 0.53 5.52 15.56
CA GLU A 269 1.19 6.17 14.42
C GLU A 269 0.14 6.75 13.46
N PRO A 270 -0.07 8.07 13.36
CA PRO A 270 -1.14 8.63 12.55
C PRO A 270 -0.95 8.41 11.04
N SER A 271 0.28 8.14 10.55
CA SER A 271 0.57 7.90 9.13
C SER A 271 0.38 6.44 8.73
N PRO A 272 -0.64 6.09 7.90
CA PRO A 272 -0.81 4.72 7.41
C PRO A 272 0.42 4.22 6.64
N SER A 273 1.03 5.11 5.85
CA SER A 273 2.20 4.80 5.05
C SER A 273 3.42 4.43 5.88
N ARG A 274 3.65 5.12 7.00
CA ARG A 274 4.74 4.76 7.93
C ARG A 274 4.49 3.42 8.60
N ARG A 275 3.24 3.10 8.95
CA ARG A 275 2.90 1.77 9.50
C ARG A 275 3.20 0.66 8.50
N ILE A 276 2.76 0.83 7.25
CA ILE A 276 3.01 -0.14 6.17
C ILE A 276 4.51 -0.33 5.96
N GLU A 277 5.27 0.78 5.89
CA GLU A 277 6.72 0.73 5.70
C GLU A 277 7.43 0.06 6.87
N ALA A 278 6.98 0.27 8.11
CA ALA A 278 7.55 -0.39 9.28
C ALA A 278 7.26 -1.91 9.32
N ILE A 279 6.05 -2.33 8.92
CA ILE A 279 5.70 -3.75 8.80
C ILE A 279 6.52 -4.41 7.69
N ASP A 280 6.64 -3.77 6.53
CA ASP A 280 7.50 -4.24 5.43
C ASP A 280 8.98 -4.25 5.85
N ALA A 281 9.47 -3.25 6.59
CA ALA A 281 10.83 -3.22 7.10
C ALA A 281 11.15 -4.44 7.99
N LEU A 282 10.27 -4.78 8.94
CA LEU A 282 10.46 -5.99 9.74
C LEU A 282 10.41 -7.25 8.87
N SER A 283 9.46 -7.31 7.93
CA SER A 283 9.35 -8.41 6.96
C SER A 283 10.67 -8.62 6.22
N ARG A 284 11.26 -7.55 5.67
CA ARG A 284 12.56 -7.62 4.96
C ARG A 284 13.71 -8.09 5.85
N CYS A 285 13.77 -7.66 7.11
CA CYS A 285 14.77 -8.18 8.05
C CYS A 285 14.55 -9.68 8.35
N LEU A 286 13.31 -10.11 8.55
CA LEU A 286 12.99 -11.52 8.80
C LEU A 286 13.25 -12.40 7.58
N LEU A 287 13.03 -11.88 6.37
CA LEU A 287 13.38 -12.58 5.14
C LEU A 287 14.88 -12.93 5.10
N LEU A 288 15.75 -11.99 5.50
CA LEU A 288 17.21 -12.19 5.55
C LEU A 288 17.67 -13.13 6.67
N VAL A 289 16.98 -13.14 7.83
CA VAL A 289 17.47 -13.86 9.03
C VAL A 289 16.79 -15.20 9.26
N SER A 290 15.50 -15.30 8.95
CA SER A 290 14.62 -16.42 9.30
C SER A 290 13.91 -17.02 8.07
N GLY A 291 14.05 -16.42 6.89
CA GLY A 291 13.47 -16.88 5.65
C GLY A 291 12.04 -16.40 5.39
N SER A 292 11.51 -16.78 4.21
CA SER A 292 10.27 -16.24 3.67
C SER A 292 9.01 -16.64 4.44
N GLU A 293 8.99 -17.80 5.10
CA GLU A 293 7.84 -18.27 5.87
C GLU A 293 7.59 -17.41 7.11
N GLU A 294 8.64 -17.17 7.91
CA GLU A 294 8.57 -16.34 9.11
C GLU A 294 8.26 -14.88 8.76
N SER A 295 8.86 -14.39 7.68
CA SER A 295 8.56 -13.08 7.10
C SER A 295 7.06 -12.93 6.78
N ALA A 296 6.47 -13.90 6.07
CA ALA A 296 5.05 -13.85 5.72
C ALA A 296 4.14 -13.95 6.95
N ASN A 297 4.47 -14.83 7.90
CA ASN A 297 3.70 -14.98 9.14
C ASN A 297 3.67 -13.68 9.95
N SER A 298 4.80 -12.96 10.02
CA SER A 298 4.92 -11.68 10.71
C SER A 298 4.04 -10.57 10.11
N VAL A 299 3.89 -10.55 8.78
CA VAL A 299 3.00 -9.62 8.08
C VAL A 299 1.54 -9.99 8.30
N LEU A 300 1.19 -11.27 8.12
CA LEU A 300 -0.17 -11.77 8.28
C LEU A 300 -0.69 -11.57 9.72
N SER A 301 0.16 -11.72 10.73
CA SER A 301 -0.23 -11.50 12.13
C SER A 301 -0.50 -10.04 12.48
N ARG A 302 -0.08 -9.09 11.62
CA ARG A 302 -0.25 -7.63 11.81
C ARG A 302 -1.25 -7.02 10.85
N PHE A 303 -1.90 -7.84 10.03
CA PHE A 303 -2.81 -7.38 8.99
C PHE A 303 -3.99 -6.59 9.56
N ASP A 304 -4.45 -6.97 10.76
CA ASP A 304 -5.55 -6.29 11.45
C ASP A 304 -5.16 -4.96 12.09
N GLN A 305 -3.85 -4.67 12.22
CA GLN A 305 -3.34 -3.39 12.72
C GLN A 305 -3.35 -2.31 11.62
N VAL A 306 -3.63 -2.70 10.38
CA VAL A 306 -3.75 -1.83 9.22
C VAL A 306 -5.23 -1.70 8.83
N ALA A 307 -5.66 -0.46 8.57
CA ALA A 307 -7.02 -0.16 8.13
C ALA A 307 -7.37 -0.92 6.85
N GLU A 308 -8.62 -1.36 6.71
CA GLU A 308 -9.04 -2.26 5.62
C GLU A 308 -8.68 -1.74 4.21
N GLN A 309 -8.84 -0.45 4.00
CA GLN A 309 -8.50 0.26 2.77
C GLN A 309 -7.00 0.25 2.41
N ASP A 310 -6.12 0.15 3.41
CA ASP A 310 -4.67 0.20 3.27
C ASP A 310 -4.03 -1.21 3.22
N ARG A 311 -4.81 -2.24 3.54
CA ARG A 311 -4.37 -3.64 3.55
C ARG A 311 -3.87 -4.10 2.19
N ASN A 312 -4.52 -3.68 1.10
CA ASN A 312 -4.06 -4.01 -0.25
C ASN A 312 -2.72 -3.35 -0.58
N LEU A 313 -2.51 -2.10 -0.14
CA LEU A 313 -1.23 -1.42 -0.29
C LEU A 313 -0.11 -2.19 0.44
N LEU A 314 -0.35 -2.62 1.69
CA LEU A 314 0.60 -3.45 2.44
C LEU A 314 0.93 -4.75 1.69
N ARG A 315 -0.07 -5.47 1.20
CA ARG A 315 0.14 -6.70 0.41
C ARG A 315 1.04 -6.43 -0.78
N HIS A 316 0.78 -5.35 -1.52
CA HIS A 316 1.54 -5.05 -2.72
C HIS A 316 3.00 -4.71 -2.42
N VAL A 317 3.25 -3.88 -1.41
CA VAL A 317 4.59 -3.50 -0.99
C VAL A 317 5.40 -4.72 -0.52
N VAL A 318 4.82 -5.57 0.32
CA VAL A 318 5.51 -6.76 0.86
C VAL A 318 5.81 -7.77 -0.26
N VAL A 319 4.85 -8.05 -1.14
CA VAL A 319 5.09 -8.94 -2.27
C VAL A 319 6.17 -8.37 -3.21
N SER A 320 6.18 -7.06 -3.45
CA SER A 320 7.25 -6.41 -4.20
C SER A 320 8.62 -6.57 -3.55
N SER A 321 8.70 -6.51 -2.21
CA SER A 321 9.94 -6.79 -1.47
C SER A 321 10.41 -8.24 -1.65
N TYR A 322 9.49 -9.22 -1.62
CA TYR A 322 9.82 -10.62 -1.93
C TYR A 322 10.35 -10.82 -3.35
N LEU A 323 9.68 -10.25 -4.34
CA LEU A 323 10.10 -10.33 -5.74
C LEU A 323 11.46 -9.66 -5.96
N ARG A 324 11.73 -8.52 -5.31
CA ARG A 324 13.04 -7.86 -5.35
C ARG A 324 14.15 -8.72 -4.73
N GLY A 325 13.87 -9.43 -3.65
CA GLY A 325 14.79 -10.43 -3.08
C GLY A 325 15.12 -11.55 -4.06
N LEU A 326 14.14 -12.03 -4.84
CA LEU A 326 14.40 -13.00 -5.92
C LEU A 326 15.29 -12.43 -7.01
N VAL A 327 15.03 -11.19 -7.45
CA VAL A 327 15.85 -10.50 -8.47
C VAL A 327 17.28 -10.35 -7.99
N SER A 328 17.46 -9.91 -6.75
CA SER A 328 18.77 -9.83 -6.11
C SER A 328 19.49 -11.18 -6.08
N ARG A 329 18.80 -12.26 -5.67
CA ARG A 329 19.33 -13.63 -5.70
C ARG A 329 19.80 -14.05 -7.10
N ALA A 330 19.01 -13.76 -8.13
CA ALA A 330 19.39 -14.16 -9.50
C ALA A 330 20.60 -13.40 -10.01
N ASN A 331 20.73 -12.12 -9.63
CA ASN A 331 21.84 -11.26 -10.04
C ASN A 331 23.11 -11.48 -9.22
N VAL A 332 22.97 -11.89 -7.95
CA VAL A 332 24.05 -12.15 -6.99
C VAL A 332 23.71 -13.41 -6.19
N PRO A 333 24.00 -14.61 -6.69
CA PRO A 333 23.67 -15.86 -6.00
C PRO A 333 24.35 -16.01 -4.63
N GLU A 334 25.50 -15.37 -4.43
CA GLU A 334 26.26 -15.36 -3.17
C GLU A 334 25.73 -14.32 -2.17
N SER A 335 24.69 -13.56 -2.52
CA SER A 335 24.05 -12.60 -1.61
C SER A 335 23.35 -13.30 -0.43
N ALA A 336 22.97 -12.54 0.59
CA ALA A 336 22.14 -13.05 1.68
C ALA A 336 20.77 -13.57 1.18
N PHE A 337 20.31 -13.13 0.00
CA PHE A 337 19.10 -13.68 -0.65
C PHE A 337 19.36 -15.01 -1.37
N GLY A 338 20.61 -15.41 -1.58
CA GLY A 338 21.01 -16.69 -2.16
C GLY A 338 20.44 -17.90 -1.42
N GLU A 339 20.32 -17.79 -0.09
CA GLU A 339 19.78 -18.84 0.78
C GLU A 339 18.25 -18.99 0.68
N CYS A 340 17.53 -17.97 0.20
CA CYS A 340 16.07 -17.96 0.11
C CYS A 340 15.57 -18.79 -1.07
N SER A 341 14.97 -19.97 -0.85
CA SER A 341 14.43 -20.81 -1.93
C SER A 341 13.39 -20.08 -2.79
N VAL A 342 13.48 -20.23 -4.12
CA VAL A 342 12.56 -19.57 -5.07
C VAL A 342 11.11 -19.93 -4.75
N GLY A 343 10.81 -21.20 -4.55
CA GLY A 343 9.48 -21.65 -4.21
C GLY A 343 9.03 -21.23 -2.81
N GLY A 344 9.95 -21.08 -1.85
CA GLY A 344 9.66 -20.52 -0.53
C GLY A 344 9.22 -19.06 -0.62
N VAL A 345 9.89 -18.26 -1.43
CA VAL A 345 9.54 -16.84 -1.64
C VAL A 345 8.23 -16.70 -2.42
N LEU A 346 8.01 -17.50 -3.48
CA LEU A 346 6.74 -17.50 -4.20
C LEU A 346 5.58 -17.95 -3.32
N THR A 347 5.80 -18.94 -2.45
CA THR A 347 4.82 -19.39 -1.45
C THR A 347 4.45 -18.25 -0.51
N ALA A 348 5.44 -17.55 0.05
CA ALA A 348 5.22 -16.40 0.92
C ALA A 348 4.47 -15.27 0.20
N ALA A 349 4.85 -14.96 -1.04
CA ALA A 349 4.19 -13.94 -1.86
C ALA A 349 2.73 -14.28 -2.15
N LEU A 350 2.42 -15.52 -2.51
CA LEU A 350 1.05 -16.00 -2.74
C LEU A 350 0.19 -16.01 -1.48
N ARG A 351 0.77 -16.28 -0.31
CA ARG A 351 0.06 -16.21 0.97
C ARG A 351 -0.30 -14.77 1.34
N VAL A 352 0.59 -13.82 1.06
CA VAL A 352 0.37 -12.41 1.43
C VAL A 352 -0.52 -11.69 0.42
N GLY A 353 -0.22 -11.79 -0.88
CA GLY A 353 -0.84 -10.98 -1.92
C GLY A 353 -0.94 -11.68 -3.27
N PRO A 354 -1.83 -12.68 -3.44
CA PRO A 354 -1.94 -13.45 -4.68
C PRO A 354 -2.41 -12.64 -5.89
N GLU A 355 -2.99 -11.46 -5.66
CA GLU A 355 -3.48 -10.55 -6.71
C GLU A 355 -2.40 -9.61 -7.25
N HIS A 356 -1.18 -9.64 -6.71
CA HIS A 356 -0.11 -8.74 -7.14
C HIS A 356 0.20 -8.90 -8.65
N PRO A 357 0.25 -7.81 -9.43
CA PRO A 357 0.37 -7.88 -10.89
C PRO A 357 1.67 -8.57 -11.34
N GLU A 358 2.81 -8.22 -10.75
CA GLU A 358 4.09 -8.84 -11.12
C GLU A 358 4.25 -10.28 -10.62
N LEU A 359 3.68 -10.64 -9.46
CA LEU A 359 3.63 -12.03 -9.01
C LEU A 359 2.78 -12.85 -9.99
N ALA A 360 1.63 -12.29 -10.39
CA ALA A 360 0.77 -12.91 -11.38
C ALA A 360 1.53 -13.09 -12.69
N ALA A 361 2.23 -12.06 -13.20
CA ALA A 361 3.04 -12.12 -14.41
C ALA A 361 4.18 -13.16 -14.33
N LEU A 362 4.81 -13.32 -13.15
CA LEU A 362 5.86 -14.30 -12.93
C LEU A 362 5.30 -15.73 -12.92
N ILE A 363 4.23 -15.99 -12.18
CA ILE A 363 3.57 -17.31 -12.17
C ILE A 363 3.04 -17.63 -13.58
N ASP A 364 2.46 -16.62 -14.23
CA ASP A 364 1.99 -16.65 -15.61
C ASP A 364 3.07 -17.12 -16.59
N ALA A 365 4.30 -16.61 -16.45
CA ALA A 365 5.45 -16.96 -17.28
C ALA A 365 5.95 -18.39 -16.98
N ILE A 366 5.95 -18.81 -15.70
CA ILE A 366 6.30 -20.19 -15.31
C ILE A 366 5.39 -21.22 -16.00
N LEU A 367 4.15 -20.84 -16.29
CA LEU A 367 3.12 -21.74 -16.78
C LEU A 367 2.94 -21.76 -18.31
N GLN A 368 3.67 -20.94 -19.08
CA GLN A 368 3.60 -20.92 -20.56
C GLN A 368 4.50 -21.99 -21.21
N ASP A 369 4.13 -22.48 -22.40
CA ASP A 369 4.89 -23.48 -23.19
C ASP A 369 4.94 -23.13 -24.69
N PRO A 370 6.13 -23.02 -25.33
CA PRO A 370 7.43 -22.90 -24.67
C PRO A 370 7.49 -21.56 -23.91
N PRO A 371 8.42 -21.41 -22.95
CA PRO A 371 8.72 -20.08 -22.42
C PRO A 371 9.30 -19.21 -23.55
N GLU A 372 8.46 -18.59 -24.37
CA GLU A 372 8.89 -17.71 -25.46
C GLU A 372 9.54 -16.46 -24.86
N SER A 373 10.79 -16.19 -25.30
CA SER A 373 11.62 -15.01 -25.00
C SER A 373 11.28 -14.30 -23.68
N LEU A 374 11.61 -15.02 -22.63
CA LEU A 374 11.58 -14.66 -21.23
C LEU A 374 12.14 -13.24 -20.99
N GLY A 375 11.29 -12.28 -20.61
CA GLY A 375 11.69 -10.94 -20.16
C GLY A 375 12.53 -10.96 -18.87
N SER A 376 12.89 -9.77 -18.35
CA SER A 376 13.92 -9.61 -17.30
C SER A 376 13.67 -10.36 -15.97
N LEU A 377 12.43 -10.74 -15.64
CA LEU A 377 12.09 -11.48 -14.42
C LEU A 377 12.13 -13.00 -14.58
N SER A 378 12.28 -13.52 -15.80
CA SER A 378 12.26 -14.97 -16.03
C SER A 378 13.65 -15.63 -15.99
N GLY A 379 14.72 -14.82 -16.02
CA GLY A 379 16.07 -15.25 -15.61
C GLY A 379 16.15 -15.70 -14.15
N LEU A 380 15.14 -15.36 -13.33
CA LEU A 380 14.96 -15.85 -11.96
C LEU A 380 14.78 -17.37 -11.88
N LEU A 381 14.27 -17.99 -12.94
CA LEU A 381 13.92 -19.41 -12.98
C LEU A 381 15.07 -20.29 -13.50
N THR A 382 15.98 -19.72 -14.29
CA THR A 382 17.13 -20.42 -14.87
C THR A 382 18.27 -20.71 -13.88
N LEU A 383 18.15 -20.23 -12.64
CA LEU A 383 19.08 -20.52 -11.53
C LEU A 383 18.49 -21.48 -10.48
N GLY A 384 17.46 -22.25 -10.87
CA GLY A 384 17.10 -23.46 -10.14
C GLY A 384 18.23 -24.48 -10.28
N ASP A 385 18.93 -24.76 -9.18
CA ASP A 385 19.87 -25.88 -9.08
C ASP A 385 19.23 -27.14 -9.72
N PRO A 386 19.85 -27.80 -10.71
CA PRO A 386 19.31 -29.03 -11.31
C PRO A 386 19.11 -30.17 -10.29
N ASN A 387 19.61 -30.03 -9.06
CA ASN A 387 19.34 -30.92 -7.93
C ASN A 387 18.17 -30.48 -7.01
N ASN A 388 17.52 -29.34 -7.24
CA ASN A 388 16.61 -28.74 -6.25
C ASN A 388 15.25 -29.44 -6.18
N GLN A 389 15.01 -30.07 -5.04
CA GLN A 389 13.71 -30.59 -4.58
C GLN A 389 12.76 -29.45 -4.14
N ASP A 390 12.64 -28.37 -4.92
CA ASP A 390 11.71 -27.30 -4.57
C ASP A 390 10.27 -27.79 -4.81
N ARG A 391 9.63 -28.16 -3.71
CA ARG A 391 8.30 -28.77 -3.68
C ARG A 391 7.23 -27.85 -4.29
N PHE A 392 7.40 -26.54 -4.18
CA PHE A 392 6.44 -25.61 -4.75
C PHE A 392 6.58 -25.49 -6.26
N LEU A 393 7.82 -25.45 -6.78
CA LEU A 393 8.04 -25.48 -8.23
C LEU A 393 7.55 -26.79 -8.85
N ALA A 394 7.71 -27.93 -8.15
CA ALA A 394 7.12 -29.20 -8.56
C ALA A 394 5.57 -29.15 -8.64
N LYS A 395 4.91 -28.41 -7.72
CA LYS A 395 3.46 -28.16 -7.78
C LYS A 395 3.06 -27.30 -8.96
N LEU A 396 3.80 -26.22 -9.24
CA LEU A 396 3.54 -25.38 -10.40
C LEU A 396 3.75 -26.15 -11.72
N GLU A 397 4.78 -27.00 -11.79
CA GLU A 397 5.03 -27.86 -12.95
C GLU A 397 3.90 -28.90 -13.14
N TRP A 398 3.41 -29.50 -12.06
CA TRP A 398 2.23 -30.38 -12.12
C TRP A 398 0.99 -29.63 -12.61
N ILE A 399 0.76 -28.41 -12.11
CA ILE A 399 -0.34 -27.55 -12.57
C ILE A 399 -0.17 -27.22 -14.06
N ARG A 400 1.03 -26.83 -14.51
CA ARG A 400 1.35 -26.55 -15.91
C ARG A 400 0.98 -27.72 -16.81
N ARG A 401 1.37 -28.94 -16.43
CA ARG A 401 1.03 -30.17 -17.17
C ARG A 401 -0.47 -30.43 -17.19
N THR A 402 -1.16 -30.20 -16.08
CA THR A 402 -2.63 -30.36 -15.98
C THR A 402 -3.37 -29.37 -16.90
N LEU A 403 -2.84 -28.15 -17.05
CA LEU A 403 -3.41 -27.13 -17.93
C LEU A 403 -3.05 -27.33 -19.40
N GLY A 404 -1.86 -27.84 -19.70
CA GLY A 404 -1.38 -28.15 -21.05
C GLY A 404 -1.85 -29.51 -21.59
N GLY A 405 -2.37 -30.40 -20.73
CA GLY A 405 -2.83 -31.73 -21.09
C GLY A 405 -3.96 -31.72 -22.13
N ILE A 406 -3.80 -32.51 -23.19
CA ILE A 406 -4.86 -32.82 -24.15
C ILE A 406 -5.73 -33.91 -23.52
N LYS A 407 -7.03 -33.63 -23.31
CA LYS A 407 -8.02 -34.58 -22.76
C LYS A 407 -7.85 -35.98 -23.39
N GLY A 408 -7.59 -37.00 -22.56
CA GLY A 408 -7.56 -38.40 -22.99
C GLY A 408 -6.19 -38.96 -23.39
N SER A 409 -5.10 -38.25 -23.10
CA SER A 409 -3.74 -38.76 -23.22
C SER A 409 -3.37 -39.62 -21.99
N VAL A 410 -2.63 -40.72 -22.21
CA VAL A 410 -2.04 -41.55 -21.12
C VAL A 410 -1.08 -40.74 -20.22
N ASN A 411 -0.68 -39.54 -20.68
CA ASN A 411 0.09 -38.54 -19.92
C ASN A 411 -0.80 -37.43 -19.31
N ASP A 412 -2.09 -37.67 -19.05
CA ASP A 412 -2.89 -36.80 -18.17
C ASP A 412 -2.23 -36.83 -16.78
N GLY A 413 -1.36 -35.86 -16.50
CA GLY A 413 -0.55 -35.75 -15.28
C GLY A 413 -1.35 -35.61 -13.98
N SER A 414 -2.67 -35.80 -14.02
CA SER A 414 -3.58 -35.79 -12.88
C SER A 414 -3.34 -36.90 -11.86
N GLU A 415 -2.71 -38.01 -12.26
CA GLU A 415 -2.48 -39.16 -11.36
C GLU A 415 -1.33 -38.94 -10.37
N LEU A 416 -0.35 -38.10 -10.70
CA LEU A 416 0.81 -37.80 -9.85
C LEU A 416 0.68 -36.41 -9.21
N SER A 417 -0.48 -36.13 -8.60
CA SER A 417 -0.63 -34.91 -7.79
C SER A 417 0.44 -34.90 -6.70
N PRO A 418 1.20 -33.80 -6.55
CA PRO A 418 2.11 -33.62 -5.44
C PRO A 418 1.35 -33.67 -4.11
N LYS A 419 2.02 -34.15 -3.06
CA LYS A 419 1.45 -34.22 -1.71
C LYS A 419 1.21 -32.81 -1.18
N TRP A 420 0.02 -32.58 -0.66
CA TRP A 420 -0.37 -31.36 0.05
C TRP A 420 -0.24 -31.60 1.56
N GLU A 421 0.50 -30.74 2.25
CA GLU A 421 0.71 -30.79 3.70
C GLU A 421 -0.23 -29.83 4.42
N ASP A 422 -0.62 -30.11 5.66
CA ASP A 422 -1.58 -29.25 6.40
C ASP A 422 -1.15 -27.78 6.50
N ARG A 423 0.16 -27.52 6.64
CA ARG A 423 0.74 -26.16 6.68
C ARG A 423 0.63 -25.38 5.36
N GLU A 424 0.34 -26.06 4.25
CA GLU A 424 0.23 -25.44 2.91
C GLU A 424 -1.20 -25.05 2.55
N ARG A 425 -2.14 -25.11 3.50
CA ARG A 425 -3.53 -24.72 3.28
C ARG A 425 -3.67 -23.29 2.76
N ASP A 426 -2.98 -22.33 3.38
CA ASP A 426 -3.01 -20.92 2.96
C ASP A 426 -2.46 -20.74 1.53
N LEU A 427 -1.44 -21.53 1.18
CA LEU A 427 -0.86 -21.54 -0.16
C LEU A 427 -1.87 -22.07 -1.18
N ALA A 428 -2.58 -23.16 -0.87
CA ALA A 428 -3.62 -23.70 -1.75
C ALA A 428 -4.74 -22.68 -1.97
N ILE A 429 -5.15 -21.96 -0.92
CA ILE A 429 -6.13 -20.87 -1.01
C ILE A 429 -5.59 -19.73 -1.89
N GLY A 430 -4.34 -19.30 -1.68
CA GLY A 430 -3.69 -18.27 -2.48
C GLY A 430 -3.57 -18.64 -3.96
N LEU A 431 -3.19 -19.88 -4.26
CA LEU A 431 -3.15 -20.42 -5.63
C LEU A 431 -4.54 -20.43 -6.27
N MET A 432 -5.55 -20.93 -5.56
CA MET A 432 -6.93 -20.93 -6.05
C MET A 432 -7.40 -19.51 -6.36
N ALA A 433 -7.18 -18.56 -5.46
CA ALA A 433 -7.55 -17.16 -5.66
C ALA A 433 -6.86 -16.57 -6.90
N TYR A 434 -5.56 -16.83 -7.04
CA TYR A 434 -4.80 -16.49 -8.25
C TYR A 434 -5.44 -17.08 -9.51
N TRP A 435 -5.80 -18.37 -9.52
CA TRP A 435 -6.39 -19.04 -10.67
C TRP A 435 -7.75 -18.49 -11.09
N ILE A 436 -8.64 -18.26 -10.13
CA ILE A 436 -9.94 -17.64 -10.39
C ILE A 436 -9.75 -16.25 -11.01
N GLY A 437 -8.75 -15.49 -10.54
CA GLY A 437 -8.38 -14.21 -11.12
C GLY A 437 -7.71 -14.35 -12.50
N ALA A 438 -6.89 -15.38 -12.72
CA ALA A 438 -6.16 -15.61 -13.96
C ALA A 438 -7.08 -15.99 -15.12
N VAL A 439 -8.08 -16.85 -14.90
CA VAL A 439 -9.07 -17.23 -15.94
C VAL A 439 -9.85 -16.05 -16.46
N ARG A 440 -10.16 -15.08 -15.61
CA ARG A 440 -10.86 -13.86 -16.04
C ARG A 440 -10.00 -12.98 -16.95
N ARG A 441 -8.68 -13.12 -16.85
CA ARG A 441 -7.68 -12.33 -17.59
C ARG A 441 -7.13 -13.07 -18.82
N ARG A 442 -7.32 -14.39 -18.91
CA ARG A 442 -6.68 -15.27 -19.89
C ARG A 442 -7.70 -16.16 -20.62
N PRO A 443 -7.36 -16.69 -21.81
CA PRO A 443 -8.15 -17.73 -22.47
C PRO A 443 -7.90 -19.12 -21.86
N VAL A 444 -7.81 -19.23 -20.53
CA VAL A 444 -7.78 -20.54 -19.85
C VAL A 444 -9.22 -20.98 -19.67
N GLU A 445 -9.56 -22.17 -20.16
CA GLU A 445 -10.92 -22.70 -19.98
C GLU A 445 -11.15 -23.05 -18.50
N TRP A 446 -12.28 -22.59 -17.94
CA TRP A 446 -12.67 -22.88 -16.55
C TRP A 446 -12.66 -24.39 -16.23
N ASP A 447 -12.95 -25.24 -17.22
CA ASP A 447 -12.93 -26.70 -17.10
C ASP A 447 -11.56 -27.27 -16.73
N ARG A 448 -10.46 -26.59 -17.09
CA ARG A 448 -9.09 -27.10 -16.85
C ARG A 448 -8.61 -26.89 -15.41
N ILE A 449 -9.30 -26.04 -14.65
CA ILE A 449 -8.95 -25.74 -13.24
C ILE A 449 -9.66 -26.67 -12.28
N GLU A 450 -10.79 -27.25 -12.68
CA GLU A 450 -11.56 -28.15 -11.84
C GLU A 450 -10.73 -29.33 -11.29
N PRO A 451 -9.89 -30.04 -12.06
CA PRO A 451 -9.06 -31.12 -11.53
C PRO A 451 -8.06 -30.64 -10.46
N ILE A 452 -7.56 -29.42 -10.60
CA ILE A 452 -6.62 -28.82 -9.66
C ILE A 452 -7.34 -28.53 -8.34
N LEU A 453 -8.52 -27.91 -8.41
CA LEU A 453 -9.35 -27.61 -7.23
C LEU A 453 -9.85 -28.87 -6.54
N ALA A 454 -10.21 -29.90 -7.29
CA ALA A 454 -10.61 -31.19 -6.74
C ALA A 454 -9.48 -31.78 -5.88
N LYS A 455 -8.23 -31.78 -6.37
CA LYS A 455 -7.08 -32.26 -5.60
C LYS A 455 -6.78 -31.44 -4.35
N MET A 456 -6.94 -30.11 -4.41
CA MET A 456 -6.81 -29.26 -3.23
C MET A 456 -7.92 -29.54 -2.19
N LEU A 457 -9.15 -29.80 -2.63
CA LEU A 457 -10.27 -30.12 -1.74
C LEU A 457 -10.22 -31.54 -1.17
N GLU A 458 -9.66 -32.50 -1.91
CA GLU A 458 -9.33 -33.84 -1.38
C GLU A 458 -8.36 -33.72 -0.20
N ALA A 459 -7.35 -32.85 -0.32
CA ALA A 459 -6.39 -32.59 0.75
C ALA A 459 -7.00 -31.81 1.93
N TYR A 460 -7.88 -30.84 1.65
CA TYR A 460 -8.44 -29.93 2.66
C TYR A 460 -9.98 -29.87 2.62
N PRO A 461 -10.68 -30.98 2.92
CA PRO A 461 -12.13 -31.10 2.71
C PRO A 461 -12.97 -30.14 3.58
N THR A 462 -12.39 -29.64 4.68
CA THR A 462 -13.06 -28.72 5.61
C THR A 462 -12.79 -27.24 5.32
N SER A 463 -12.01 -26.91 4.28
CA SER A 463 -11.72 -25.51 3.96
C SER A 463 -12.94 -24.84 3.32
N GLY A 464 -13.49 -23.83 4.02
CA GLY A 464 -14.57 -23.00 3.49
C GLY A 464 -14.14 -22.20 2.25
N ASP A 465 -12.92 -21.66 2.26
CA ASP A 465 -12.40 -20.86 1.14
C ASP A 465 -12.23 -21.68 -0.14
N LEU A 466 -11.68 -22.90 -0.03
CA LEU A 466 -11.54 -23.79 -1.18
C LEU A 466 -12.90 -24.23 -1.75
N ARG A 467 -13.88 -24.47 -0.87
CA ARG A 467 -15.27 -24.75 -1.29
C ARG A 467 -15.91 -23.55 -1.98
N LEU A 468 -15.67 -22.34 -1.47
CA LEU A 468 -16.13 -21.11 -2.12
C LEU A 468 -15.52 -20.97 -3.52
N GLY A 469 -14.22 -21.24 -3.68
CA GLY A 469 -13.60 -21.20 -4.99
C GLY A 469 -14.12 -22.27 -5.96
N ARG A 470 -14.33 -23.52 -5.50
CA ARG A 470 -15.00 -24.55 -6.32
C ARG A 470 -16.42 -24.12 -6.70
N ALA A 471 -17.18 -23.51 -5.79
CA ALA A 471 -18.51 -23.01 -6.10
C ALA A 471 -18.50 -21.91 -7.18
N ILE A 472 -17.51 -21.00 -7.14
CA ILE A 472 -17.33 -19.98 -8.17
C ILE A 472 -17.06 -20.64 -9.53
N VAL A 473 -16.12 -21.60 -9.59
CA VAL A 473 -15.79 -22.32 -10.83
C VAL A 473 -16.99 -23.14 -11.35
N ALA A 474 -17.67 -23.88 -10.47
CA ALA A 474 -18.86 -24.65 -10.81
C ALA A 474 -19.99 -23.75 -11.34
N SER A 475 -20.21 -22.58 -10.73
CA SER A 475 -21.19 -21.60 -11.19
C SER A 475 -20.85 -21.07 -12.59
N THR A 476 -19.57 -20.80 -12.88
CA THR A 476 -19.15 -20.36 -14.22
C THR A 476 -19.30 -21.43 -15.28
N LEU A 477 -19.19 -22.71 -14.90
CA LEU A 477 -19.36 -23.87 -15.78
C LEU A 477 -20.82 -24.34 -15.90
N GLY A 478 -21.77 -23.66 -15.24
CA GLY A 478 -23.18 -24.05 -15.24
C GLY A 478 -23.51 -25.29 -14.41
N ARG A 479 -22.59 -25.75 -13.55
CA ARG A 479 -22.78 -26.90 -12.64
C ARG A 479 -23.37 -26.43 -11.31
N TRP A 480 -24.63 -26.00 -11.38
CA TRP A 480 -25.31 -25.30 -10.27
C TRP A 480 -25.54 -26.17 -9.03
N GLU A 481 -25.69 -27.49 -9.19
CA GLU A 481 -25.84 -28.44 -8.06
C GLU A 481 -24.62 -28.40 -7.13
N ILE A 482 -23.41 -28.54 -7.70
CA ILE A 482 -22.14 -28.51 -6.96
C ILE A 482 -21.94 -27.14 -6.32
N ALA A 483 -22.21 -26.06 -7.06
CA ALA A 483 -22.09 -24.71 -6.55
C ALA A 483 -23.00 -24.46 -5.34
N LYS A 484 -24.24 -24.94 -5.41
CA LYS A 484 -25.22 -24.80 -4.33
C LYS A 484 -24.79 -25.58 -3.09
N GLU A 485 -24.37 -26.83 -3.23
CA GLU A 485 -23.94 -27.66 -2.09
C GLU A 485 -22.78 -26.98 -1.33
N ASP A 486 -21.78 -26.50 -2.05
CA ASP A 486 -20.64 -25.81 -1.43
C ASP A 486 -21.03 -24.48 -0.80
N LEU A 487 -21.86 -23.67 -1.47
CA LEU A 487 -22.30 -22.38 -0.93
C LEU A 487 -23.18 -22.55 0.32
N GLU A 488 -23.95 -23.62 0.44
CA GLU A 488 -24.74 -23.92 1.64
C GLU A 488 -23.85 -24.29 2.83
N VAL A 489 -22.74 -24.99 2.60
CA VAL A 489 -21.74 -25.28 3.63
C VAL A 489 -21.03 -23.99 4.03
N VAL A 490 -20.56 -23.20 3.06
CA VAL A 490 -19.81 -21.96 3.31
C VAL A 490 -20.67 -20.89 3.98
N SER A 491 -21.94 -20.75 3.60
CA SER A 491 -22.89 -19.80 4.19
C SER A 491 -23.18 -20.10 5.66
N LYS A 492 -23.21 -21.38 6.07
CA LYS A 492 -23.36 -21.76 7.48
C LYS A 492 -22.16 -21.33 8.32
N SER A 493 -20.96 -21.37 7.75
CA SER A 493 -19.73 -20.94 8.41
C SER A 493 -19.52 -19.42 8.40
N ASN A 494 -20.13 -18.71 7.45
CA ASN A 494 -20.00 -17.26 7.29
C ASN A 494 -21.39 -16.60 7.15
N PRO A 495 -22.22 -16.59 8.20
CA PRO A 495 -23.56 -16.00 8.15
C PRO A 495 -23.47 -14.48 7.93
N GLY A 496 -24.31 -13.93 7.04
CA GLY A 496 -24.39 -12.49 6.78
C GLY A 496 -23.41 -11.95 5.73
N ASN A 497 -22.65 -12.81 5.05
CA ASN A 497 -21.81 -12.37 3.93
C ASN A 497 -22.66 -12.17 2.67
N GLU A 498 -22.91 -10.90 2.31
CA GLU A 498 -23.78 -10.51 1.19
C GLU A 498 -23.35 -11.11 -0.15
N PHE A 499 -22.05 -11.28 -0.37
CA PHE A 499 -21.52 -11.89 -1.61
C PHE A 499 -21.87 -13.38 -1.70
N ILE A 500 -21.67 -14.13 -0.62
CA ILE A 500 -22.00 -15.56 -0.55
C ILE A 500 -23.51 -15.75 -0.67
N GLU A 501 -24.31 -14.92 -0.02
CA GLU A 501 -25.77 -14.97 -0.09
C GLU A 501 -26.29 -14.70 -1.50
N LYS A 502 -25.78 -13.66 -2.18
CA LYS A 502 -26.13 -13.38 -3.59
C LYS A 502 -25.77 -14.54 -4.51
N LEU A 503 -24.59 -15.15 -4.35
CA LEU A 503 -24.19 -16.32 -5.13
C LEU A 503 -25.10 -17.53 -4.85
N LEU A 504 -25.46 -17.76 -3.58
CA LEU A 504 -26.33 -18.87 -3.19
C LEU A 504 -27.75 -18.71 -3.74
N ILE A 505 -28.30 -17.50 -3.73
CA ILE A 505 -29.59 -17.19 -4.36
C ILE A 505 -29.53 -17.51 -5.86
N LYS A 506 -28.50 -17.00 -6.55
CA LYS A 506 -28.29 -17.25 -7.98
C LYS A 506 -28.15 -18.74 -8.30
N ALA A 507 -27.45 -19.51 -7.46
CA ALA A 507 -27.32 -20.95 -7.62
C ALA A 507 -28.67 -21.66 -7.46
N ARG A 508 -29.47 -21.30 -6.45
CA ARG A 508 -30.81 -21.86 -6.20
C ARG A 508 -31.82 -21.56 -7.30
N GLU A 509 -31.74 -20.40 -7.94
CA GLU A 509 -32.63 -20.02 -9.05
C GLU A 509 -32.32 -20.84 -10.31
N ASN A 510 -31.04 -21.00 -10.64
CA ASN A 510 -30.64 -21.73 -11.84
C ASN A 510 -30.77 -23.26 -11.70
N ASP A 511 -30.54 -23.80 -10.50
CA ASP A 511 -30.76 -25.21 -10.16
C ASP A 511 -32.23 -25.66 -10.38
N LYS A 512 -33.19 -24.75 -10.11
CA LYS A 512 -34.62 -24.99 -10.35
C LYS A 512 -34.99 -25.00 -11.84
N SER A 513 -34.24 -24.27 -12.68
CA SER A 513 -34.52 -24.17 -14.12
C SER A 513 -34.08 -25.42 -14.89
N THR A 514 -33.02 -26.10 -14.43
CA THR A 514 -32.54 -27.37 -15.00
C THR A 514 -33.41 -28.56 -14.63
N ALA A 515 -34.07 -28.54 -13.46
CA ALA A 515 -35.02 -29.58 -13.05
C ALA A 515 -36.37 -29.55 -13.81
N GLY A 516 -36.66 -28.49 -14.57
CA GLY A 516 -37.87 -28.34 -15.40
C GLY A 516 -37.68 -28.67 -16.89
N GLY A 517 -36.50 -29.17 -17.29
CA GLY A 517 -36.09 -29.33 -18.69
C GLY A 517 -36.39 -30.68 -19.35
N GLU A 518 -37.02 -31.64 -18.66
CA GLU A 518 -37.56 -32.86 -19.27
C GLU A 518 -39.09 -32.77 -19.37
N SER A 519 -39.59 -32.04 -20.36
CA SER A 519 -40.87 -32.31 -21.02
C SER A 519 -41.11 -31.30 -22.15
N ARG A 520 -40.57 -31.59 -23.33
CA ARG A 520 -41.25 -31.32 -24.59
C ARG A 520 -40.99 -32.45 -25.57
#